data_AF-A0A2W2BDV5-F1
#
_entry.id   AF-A0A2W2BDV5-F1
#
_cell.length_a   1.000
_cell.length_b   1.000
_cell.length_c   1.000
_cell.angle_alpha   90.00
_cell.angle_beta   90.00
_cell.angle_gamma   90.00
#
_symmetry.space_group_name_H-M   'P 1'
#
loop_
_entity.id
_entity.type
_entity.pdbx_description
1 polymer ?
#
loop_
_entity_poly.entity_id
_entity_poly.type
_entity_poly.pdbx_seq_one_letter_code
_entity_poly.pdbx_strand_id
1 'polypeptide(L)'
;MAWWDNLEAGDRNAASALVGMFEQYGLGSLGPKIVEYLKQGYNSDTIYVMLQQTKEWKQRFKANDARLKAGLSVLDPNEYLQTERAYRQAIQAAGLPKGFYDSTDDFTNFLIKDVSPQEIAERAMKARTLADTVDNEQKKALARMGISTGDLASYYLDPKKALPTLEKNVELAKLNAERNRAGLGYDDAYAQELFGMGVTSEQAREGYNVIATQLPTYERLGEISGIEFGVEDIQSEVFGGNAEATRTRNKLASQERARGRGAAGTGSGTLTRDRRFN
;
A
#
# COMPACT_ATOMS: atom_id res chain seq x y z
N MET A 1 -32.84 -4.14 1.79
CA MET A 1 -33.99 -3.50 1.14
C MET A 1 -33.42 -2.45 0.21
N ALA A 2 -33.61 -2.60 -1.10
CA ALA A 2 -33.05 -1.65 -2.06
C ALA A 2 -33.86 -0.36 -2.00
N TRP A 3 -33.21 0.79 -2.14
CA TRP A 3 -33.83 2.11 -1.95
C TRP A 3 -34.77 2.51 -3.10
N TRP A 4 -35.01 1.59 -4.04
CA TRP A 4 -36.02 1.65 -5.12
C TRP A 4 -37.17 0.64 -4.95
N ASP A 5 -37.30 -0.03 -3.80
CA ASP A 5 -38.35 -1.03 -3.54
C ASP A 5 -39.78 -0.45 -3.58
N ASN A 6 -39.92 0.88 -3.54
CA ASN A 6 -41.20 1.62 -3.62
C ASN A 6 -41.67 1.94 -5.06
N LEU A 7 -40.96 1.48 -6.09
CA LEU A 7 -41.36 1.67 -7.49
C LEU A 7 -42.41 0.61 -7.93
N GLU A 8 -43.17 0.90 -9.00
CA GLU A 8 -44.01 -0.11 -9.64
C GLU A 8 -43.16 -1.30 -10.14
N ALA A 9 -43.75 -2.49 -10.32
CA ALA A 9 -42.99 -3.68 -10.67
C ALA A 9 -42.16 -3.54 -11.97
N GLY A 10 -42.71 -2.87 -12.99
CA GLY A 10 -41.98 -2.58 -14.23
C GLY A 10 -40.79 -1.64 -14.02
N ASP A 11 -41.02 -0.57 -13.27
CA ASP A 11 -39.99 0.42 -12.94
C ASP A 11 -38.89 -0.14 -12.03
N ARG A 12 -39.22 -1.09 -11.14
CA ARG A 12 -38.22 -1.80 -10.32
C ARG A 12 -37.27 -2.63 -11.18
N ASN A 13 -37.78 -3.34 -12.18
CA ASN A 13 -36.95 -4.13 -13.08
C ASN A 13 -36.06 -3.23 -13.94
N ALA A 14 -36.63 -2.14 -14.49
CA ALA A 14 -35.87 -1.15 -15.24
C ALA A 14 -34.79 -0.47 -14.39
N ALA A 15 -35.11 -0.09 -13.14
CA ALA A 15 -34.16 0.47 -12.19
C ALA A 15 -33.03 -0.52 -11.90
N SER A 16 -33.35 -1.77 -11.57
CA SER A 16 -32.35 -2.80 -11.29
C SER A 16 -31.40 -3.02 -12.46
N ALA A 17 -31.92 -3.07 -13.69
CA ALA A 17 -31.10 -3.27 -14.89
C ALA A 17 -30.18 -2.08 -15.17
N LEU A 18 -30.71 -0.86 -15.13
CA LEU A 18 -29.94 0.36 -15.40
C LEU A 18 -28.90 0.63 -14.30
N VAL A 19 -29.28 0.48 -13.03
CA VAL A 19 -28.35 0.64 -11.90
C VAL A 19 -27.22 -0.36 -12.02
N GLY A 20 -27.52 -1.65 -12.25
CA GLY A 20 -26.49 -2.67 -12.44
C GLY A 20 -25.57 -2.39 -13.63
N MET A 21 -26.10 -1.90 -14.75
CA MET A 21 -25.29 -1.50 -15.91
C MET A 21 -24.35 -0.33 -15.58
N PHE A 22 -24.85 0.71 -14.93
CA PHE A 22 -24.03 1.87 -14.55
C PHE A 22 -23.02 1.54 -13.46
N GLU A 23 -23.33 0.62 -12.54
CA GLU A 23 -22.35 0.07 -11.59
C GLU A 23 -21.18 -0.60 -12.30
N GLN A 24 -21.43 -1.41 -13.34
CA GLN A 24 -20.37 -2.02 -14.16
C GLN A 24 -19.49 -0.97 -14.86
N TYR A 25 -20.04 0.21 -15.14
CA TYR A 25 -19.32 1.34 -15.73
C TYR A 25 -18.52 2.15 -14.69
N GLY A 26 -18.64 1.84 -13.40
CA GLY A 26 -18.08 2.64 -12.32
C GLY A 26 -18.87 3.92 -12.05
N LEU A 27 -20.15 3.94 -12.44
CA LEU A 27 -21.08 5.06 -12.33
C LEU A 27 -22.25 4.75 -11.38
N GLY A 28 -22.06 3.87 -10.40
CA GLY A 28 -23.09 3.51 -9.42
C GLY A 28 -23.64 4.70 -8.63
N SER A 29 -22.88 5.80 -8.51
CA SER A 29 -23.35 7.06 -7.91
C SER A 29 -24.51 7.71 -8.66
N LEU A 30 -24.72 7.37 -9.93
CA LEU A 30 -25.86 7.83 -10.73
C LEU A 30 -27.15 7.05 -10.44
N GLY A 31 -27.07 6.00 -9.61
CA GLY A 31 -28.23 5.22 -9.18
C GLY A 31 -29.42 6.10 -8.77
N PRO A 32 -29.27 7.01 -7.80
CA PRO A 32 -30.38 7.86 -7.34
C PRO A 32 -31.07 8.63 -8.44
N LYS A 33 -30.29 9.11 -9.40
CA LYS A 33 -30.79 9.85 -10.55
C LYS A 33 -31.55 8.96 -11.54
N ILE A 34 -31.12 7.71 -11.73
CA ILE A 34 -31.86 6.72 -12.52
C ILE A 34 -33.26 6.51 -11.94
N VAL A 35 -33.35 6.31 -10.62
CA VAL A 35 -34.63 6.11 -9.92
C VAL A 35 -35.52 7.35 -10.01
N GLU A 36 -34.94 8.54 -9.88
CA GLU A 36 -35.67 9.81 -10.05
C GLU A 36 -36.26 9.93 -11.45
N TYR A 37 -35.47 9.66 -12.50
CA TYR A 37 -35.96 9.75 -13.88
C TYR A 37 -37.02 8.71 -14.22
N LEU A 38 -36.94 7.50 -13.65
CA LEU A 38 -38.01 6.51 -13.80
C LEU A 38 -39.32 7.00 -13.17
N LYS A 39 -39.26 7.61 -11.97
CA LYS A 39 -40.45 8.23 -11.33
C LYS A 39 -41.04 9.38 -12.14
N GLN A 40 -40.23 10.05 -12.95
CA GLN A 40 -40.67 11.11 -13.87
C GLN A 40 -41.27 10.54 -15.17
N GLY A 41 -41.32 9.22 -15.33
CA GLY A 41 -41.93 8.53 -16.48
C GLY A 41 -41.01 8.40 -17.69
N TYR A 42 -39.71 8.68 -17.56
CA TYR A 42 -38.77 8.49 -18.67
C TYR A 42 -38.48 7.00 -18.89
N ASN A 43 -38.43 6.59 -20.16
CA ASN A 43 -38.03 5.23 -20.52
C ASN A 43 -36.50 5.04 -20.42
N SER A 44 -36.04 3.78 -20.41
CA SER A 44 -34.63 3.45 -20.19
C SER A 44 -33.66 4.08 -21.20
N ASP A 45 -34.05 4.20 -22.47
CA ASP A 45 -33.20 4.80 -23.51
C ASP A 45 -33.04 6.31 -23.30
N THR A 46 -34.13 7.00 -22.96
CA THR A 46 -34.10 8.43 -22.65
C THR A 46 -33.25 8.68 -21.41
N ILE A 47 -33.43 7.86 -20.37
CA ILE A 47 -32.61 7.91 -19.15
C ILE A 47 -31.14 7.73 -19.49
N TYR A 48 -30.80 6.71 -20.29
CA TYR A 48 -29.43 6.47 -20.71
C TYR A 48 -28.81 7.70 -21.39
N VAL A 49 -29.49 8.29 -22.37
CA VAL A 49 -29.04 9.51 -23.07
C VAL A 49 -28.88 10.69 -22.11
N MET A 50 -29.84 10.92 -21.21
CA MET A 50 -29.78 12.00 -20.22
C MET A 50 -28.59 11.82 -19.26
N LEU A 51 -28.28 10.57 -18.90
CA LEU A 51 -27.17 10.28 -17.99
C LEU A 51 -25.80 10.51 -18.64
N GLN A 52 -25.69 10.40 -19.96
CA GLN A 52 -24.45 10.73 -20.67
C GLN A 52 -24.07 12.21 -20.55
N GLN A 53 -25.03 13.07 -20.25
CA GLN A 53 -24.80 14.51 -20.09
C GLN A 53 -24.34 14.89 -18.67
N THR A 54 -24.34 13.94 -17.74
CA THR A 54 -23.93 14.18 -16.35
C THR A 54 -22.43 14.41 -16.23
N LYS A 55 -22.02 15.09 -15.15
CA LYS A 55 -20.61 15.34 -14.86
C LYS A 55 -19.87 14.02 -14.59
N GLU A 56 -20.52 13.10 -13.90
CA GLU A 56 -20.01 11.77 -13.54
C GLU A 56 -19.69 10.96 -14.80
N TRP A 57 -20.61 10.92 -15.76
CA TRP A 57 -20.39 10.24 -17.03
C TRP A 57 -19.23 10.85 -17.82
N LYS A 58 -19.27 12.18 -18.02
CA LYS A 58 -18.23 12.91 -18.76
C LYS A 58 -16.86 12.73 -18.11
N GLN A 59 -16.80 12.68 -16.78
CA GLN A 59 -15.56 12.40 -16.06
C GLN A 59 -15.07 10.97 -16.27
N ARG A 60 -15.96 9.97 -16.21
CA ARG A 60 -15.59 8.55 -16.36
C ARG A 60 -15.05 8.21 -17.75
N PHE A 61 -15.65 8.81 -18.78
CA PHE A 61 -15.34 8.58 -20.18
C PHE A 61 -14.67 9.80 -20.84
N LYS A 62 -13.93 10.59 -20.05
CA LYS A 62 -13.34 11.87 -20.49
C LYS A 62 -12.43 11.76 -21.72
N ALA A 63 -11.88 10.57 -22.01
CA ALA A 63 -11.09 10.38 -23.23
C ALA A 63 -11.94 10.55 -24.49
N ASN A 64 -13.24 10.20 -24.47
CA ASN A 64 -14.12 10.33 -25.63
C ASN A 64 -14.30 11.79 -26.07
N ASP A 65 -14.35 12.74 -25.14
CA ASP A 65 -14.41 14.17 -25.48
C ASP A 65 -13.15 14.62 -26.23
N ALA A 66 -11.99 14.11 -25.84
CA ALA A 66 -10.73 14.42 -26.52
C ALA A 66 -10.62 13.71 -27.88
N ARG A 67 -11.07 12.44 -27.97
CA ARG A 67 -11.14 11.68 -29.22
C ARG A 67 -12.03 12.38 -30.24
N LEU A 68 -13.22 12.81 -29.81
CA LEU A 68 -14.16 13.56 -30.65
C LEU A 68 -13.54 14.87 -31.17
N LYS A 69 -12.87 15.62 -30.29
CA LYS A 69 -12.16 16.86 -30.68
C LYS A 69 -11.01 16.60 -31.66
N ALA A 70 -10.38 15.43 -31.57
CA ALA A 70 -9.32 14.99 -32.48
C ALA A 70 -9.86 14.37 -33.78
N GLY A 71 -11.19 14.33 -33.98
CA GLY A 71 -11.81 13.70 -35.16
C GLY A 71 -11.78 12.17 -35.14
N LEU A 72 -11.49 11.57 -34.00
CA LEU A 72 -11.49 10.12 -33.79
C LEU A 72 -12.88 9.64 -33.33
N SER A 73 -13.21 8.39 -33.66
CA SER A 73 -14.41 7.74 -33.15
C SER A 73 -14.36 7.65 -31.61
N VAL A 74 -15.48 8.01 -30.98
CA VAL A 74 -15.71 7.77 -29.55
C VAL A 74 -15.93 6.28 -29.32
N LEU A 75 -15.45 5.78 -28.19
CA LEU A 75 -15.68 4.40 -27.78
C LEU A 75 -16.99 4.31 -27.01
N ASP A 76 -17.78 3.26 -27.25
CA ASP A 76 -18.90 2.98 -26.38
C ASP A 76 -18.40 2.54 -24.98
N PRO A 77 -19.24 2.60 -23.93
CA PRO A 77 -18.81 2.26 -22.57
C PRO A 77 -18.19 0.87 -22.43
N ASN A 78 -18.69 -0.14 -23.14
CA ASN A 78 -18.17 -1.50 -23.04
C ASN A 78 -16.79 -1.58 -23.71
N GLU A 79 -16.64 -1.01 -24.90
CA GLU A 79 -15.37 -0.94 -25.63
C GLU A 79 -14.32 -0.17 -24.82
N TYR A 80 -14.69 0.95 -24.22
CA TYR A 80 -13.82 1.76 -23.36
C TYR A 80 -13.27 0.92 -22.20
N LEU A 81 -14.14 0.23 -21.48
CA LEU A 81 -13.76 -0.60 -20.32
C LEU A 81 -12.97 -1.84 -20.72
N GLN A 82 -13.29 -2.46 -21.86
CA GLN A 82 -12.51 -3.57 -22.39
C GLN A 82 -11.10 -3.11 -22.76
N THR A 83 -10.98 -1.93 -23.37
CA THR A 83 -9.69 -1.34 -23.74
C THR A 83 -8.84 -1.04 -22.50
N GLU A 84 -9.43 -0.46 -21.45
CA GLU A 84 -8.75 -0.26 -20.16
C GLU A 84 -8.28 -1.58 -19.54
N ARG A 85 -9.11 -2.63 -19.56
CA ARG A 85 -8.72 -3.96 -19.07
C ARG A 85 -7.58 -4.54 -19.89
N ALA A 86 -7.59 -4.37 -21.20
CA ALA A 86 -6.53 -4.84 -22.09
C ALA A 86 -5.20 -4.12 -21.82
N TYR A 87 -5.20 -2.79 -21.59
CA TYR A 87 -3.98 -2.09 -21.15
C TYR A 87 -3.42 -2.65 -19.86
N ARG A 88 -4.28 -2.87 -18.85
CA ARG A 88 -3.85 -3.44 -17.57
C ARG A 88 -3.23 -4.82 -17.75
N GLN A 89 -3.86 -5.69 -18.54
CA GLN A 89 -3.33 -7.02 -18.84
C GLN A 89 -1.98 -6.96 -19.57
N ALA A 90 -1.84 -6.07 -20.55
CA ALA A 90 -0.59 -5.86 -21.27
C ALA A 90 0.57 -5.46 -20.34
N ILE A 91 0.32 -4.53 -19.42
CA ILE A 91 1.31 -4.05 -18.44
C ILE A 91 1.66 -5.14 -17.43
N GLN A 92 0.67 -5.86 -16.92
CA GLN A 92 0.85 -6.96 -15.97
C GLN A 92 1.62 -8.14 -16.60
N ALA A 93 1.35 -8.47 -17.86
CA ALA A 93 2.02 -9.55 -18.58
C ALA A 93 3.54 -9.29 -18.72
N ALA A 94 3.94 -8.02 -18.82
CA ALA A 94 5.36 -7.64 -18.85
C ALA A 94 6.03 -7.64 -17.45
N GLY A 95 5.28 -7.91 -16.38
CA GLY A 95 5.80 -7.94 -15.01
C GLY A 95 6.18 -6.56 -14.47
N LEU A 96 5.54 -5.50 -14.96
CA LEU A 96 5.74 -4.14 -14.46
C LEU A 96 5.14 -3.99 -13.04
N PRO A 97 5.73 -3.16 -12.17
CA PRO A 97 5.32 -3.02 -10.78
C PRO A 97 3.91 -2.42 -10.68
N LYS A 98 3.18 -2.82 -9.62
CA LYS A 98 1.88 -2.22 -9.28
C LYS A 98 2.03 -0.71 -9.07
N GLY A 99 1.10 0.08 -9.56
CA GLY A 99 1.15 1.55 -9.59
C GLY A 99 1.82 2.12 -10.84
N PHE A 100 2.46 1.31 -11.69
CA PHE A 100 3.13 1.78 -12.89
C PHE A 100 2.26 1.58 -14.13
N TYR A 101 1.66 2.68 -14.60
CA TYR A 101 0.73 2.70 -15.74
C TYR A 101 -0.56 1.86 -15.56
N ASP A 102 -0.95 1.54 -14.33
CA ASP A 102 -2.11 0.70 -14.04
C ASP A 102 -3.36 1.47 -13.55
N SER A 103 -3.33 2.81 -13.63
CA SER A 103 -4.41 3.69 -13.18
C SER A 103 -5.38 4.11 -14.30
N THR A 104 -6.60 4.51 -13.94
CA THR A 104 -7.59 5.03 -14.90
C THR A 104 -7.10 6.27 -15.63
N ASP A 105 -6.31 7.13 -14.97
CA ASP A 105 -5.74 8.32 -15.60
C ASP A 105 -4.68 7.96 -16.65
N ASP A 106 -3.90 6.92 -16.40
CA ASP A 106 -2.95 6.39 -17.38
C ASP A 106 -3.65 5.85 -18.62
N PHE A 107 -4.69 5.03 -18.42
CA PHE A 107 -5.47 4.50 -19.53
C PHE A 107 -6.19 5.59 -20.31
N THR A 108 -6.69 6.61 -19.61
CA THR A 108 -7.27 7.79 -20.27
C THR A 108 -6.22 8.46 -21.17
N ASN A 109 -5.00 8.67 -20.68
CA ASN A 109 -3.93 9.27 -21.47
C ASN A 109 -3.57 8.42 -22.71
N PHE A 110 -3.63 7.10 -22.62
CA PHE A 110 -3.45 6.21 -23.77
C PHE A 110 -4.60 6.34 -24.78
N LEU A 111 -5.85 6.34 -24.31
CA LEU A 111 -7.05 6.50 -25.15
C LEU A 111 -7.10 7.85 -25.86
N ILE A 112 -6.69 8.93 -25.19
CA ILE A 112 -6.60 10.28 -25.77
C ILE A 112 -5.58 10.33 -26.90
N LYS A 113 -4.47 9.59 -26.76
CA LYS A 113 -3.38 9.52 -27.75
C LYS A 113 -3.59 8.42 -28.80
N ASP A 114 -4.75 7.76 -28.79
CA ASP A 114 -5.11 6.65 -29.68
C ASP A 114 -4.08 5.49 -29.66
N VAL A 115 -3.46 5.24 -28.51
CA VAL A 115 -2.47 4.17 -28.35
C VAL A 115 -3.22 2.85 -28.18
N SER A 116 -2.95 1.86 -29.03
CA SER A 116 -3.65 0.56 -28.94
C SER A 116 -3.14 -0.28 -27.76
N PRO A 117 -3.96 -1.22 -27.20
CA PRO A 117 -3.47 -2.17 -26.20
C PRO A 117 -2.30 -3.02 -26.68
N GLN A 118 -2.28 -3.37 -27.96
CA GLN A 118 -1.18 -4.12 -28.58
C GLN A 118 0.12 -3.32 -28.56
N GLU A 119 0.07 -2.02 -28.86
CA GLU A 119 1.23 -1.15 -28.79
C GLU A 119 1.78 -1.01 -27.36
N ILE A 120 0.90 -0.93 -26.35
CA ILE A 120 1.32 -0.96 -24.94
C ILE A 120 2.00 -2.30 -24.60
N ALA A 121 1.43 -3.42 -25.05
CA ALA A 121 2.01 -4.74 -24.83
C ALA A 121 3.41 -4.86 -25.44
N GLU A 122 3.58 -4.41 -26.69
CA GLU A 122 4.88 -4.44 -27.38
C GLU A 122 5.93 -3.57 -26.68
N ARG A 123 5.56 -2.36 -26.27
CA ARG A 123 6.46 -1.44 -25.54
C ARG A 123 6.86 -2.02 -24.19
N ALA A 124 5.89 -2.54 -23.43
CA ALA A 124 6.12 -3.13 -22.12
C ALA A 124 6.99 -4.40 -22.21
N MET A 125 6.70 -5.29 -23.17
CA MET A 125 7.49 -6.49 -23.41
C MET A 125 8.90 -6.17 -23.87
N LYS A 126 9.09 -5.17 -24.74
CA LYS A 126 10.43 -4.71 -25.14
C LYS A 126 11.24 -4.23 -23.93
N ALA A 127 10.62 -3.45 -23.06
CA ALA A 127 11.26 -2.98 -21.84
C ALA A 127 11.60 -4.14 -20.88
N ARG A 128 10.71 -5.13 -20.77
CA ARG A 128 10.96 -6.35 -20.02
C ARG A 128 12.14 -7.14 -20.59
N THR A 129 12.19 -7.33 -21.90
CA THR A 129 13.31 -8.01 -22.56
C THR A 129 14.63 -7.30 -22.27
N LEU A 130 14.68 -5.97 -22.34
CA LEU A 130 15.87 -5.20 -21.98
C LEU A 130 16.27 -5.43 -20.52
N ALA A 131 15.33 -5.40 -19.58
CA ALA A 131 15.60 -5.74 -18.18
C ALA A 131 16.11 -7.18 -17.99
N ASP A 132 15.61 -8.12 -18.79
CA ASP A 132 16.08 -9.51 -18.77
C ASP A 132 17.49 -9.68 -19.35
N THR A 133 17.99 -8.76 -20.21
CA THR A 133 19.37 -8.81 -20.71
C THR A 133 20.43 -8.36 -19.70
N VAL A 134 20.03 -7.72 -18.59
CA VAL A 134 20.95 -7.31 -17.53
C VAL A 134 21.64 -8.55 -16.94
N ASP A 135 22.95 -8.46 -16.74
CA ASP A 135 23.78 -9.56 -16.22
C ASP A 135 23.25 -10.06 -14.86
N ASN A 136 23.41 -11.37 -14.59
CA ASN A 136 22.85 -11.99 -13.40
C ASN A 136 23.47 -11.46 -12.09
N GLU A 137 24.78 -11.16 -12.07
CA GLU A 137 25.43 -10.56 -10.90
C GLU A 137 24.96 -9.11 -10.69
N GLN A 138 24.73 -8.36 -11.77
CA GLN A 138 24.13 -7.02 -11.68
C GLN A 138 22.69 -7.09 -11.13
N LYS A 139 21.87 -8.04 -11.60
CA LYS A 139 20.51 -8.26 -11.07
C LYS A 139 20.54 -8.62 -9.58
N LYS A 140 21.46 -9.47 -9.14
CA LYS A 140 21.62 -9.79 -7.70
C LYS A 140 22.01 -8.56 -6.89
N ALA A 141 22.91 -7.72 -7.39
CA ALA A 141 23.30 -6.48 -6.72
C ALA A 141 22.11 -5.52 -6.59
N LEU A 142 21.32 -5.35 -7.65
CA LEU A 142 20.13 -4.51 -7.68
C LEU A 142 19.02 -5.08 -6.77
N ALA A 143 18.81 -6.39 -6.77
CA ALA A 143 17.84 -7.05 -5.90
C ALA A 143 18.16 -6.83 -4.40
N ARG A 144 19.45 -6.78 -4.03
CA ARG A 144 19.87 -6.42 -2.65
C ARG A 144 19.53 -4.97 -2.29
N MET A 145 19.36 -4.11 -3.28
CA MET A 145 18.88 -2.72 -3.12
C MET A 145 17.36 -2.60 -3.22
N GLY A 146 16.63 -3.72 -3.28
CA GLY A 146 15.17 -3.72 -3.45
C GLY A 146 14.70 -3.41 -4.87
N ILE A 147 15.58 -3.47 -5.87
CA ILE A 147 15.24 -3.22 -7.28
C ILE A 147 15.02 -4.56 -7.98
N SER A 148 13.78 -4.83 -8.40
CA SER A 148 13.42 -6.02 -9.14
C SER A 148 13.67 -5.91 -10.65
N THR A 149 13.54 -7.01 -11.39
CA THR A 149 13.52 -6.94 -12.86
C THR A 149 12.33 -6.15 -13.40
N GLY A 150 11.20 -6.16 -12.70
CA GLY A 150 10.03 -5.34 -13.06
C GLY A 150 10.30 -3.84 -12.91
N ASP A 151 11.04 -3.48 -11.87
CA ASP A 151 11.52 -2.12 -11.61
C ASP A 151 12.50 -1.64 -12.70
N LEU A 152 13.37 -2.52 -13.18
CA LEU A 152 14.22 -2.21 -14.34
C LEU A 152 13.42 -2.07 -15.63
N ALA A 153 12.42 -2.94 -15.84
CA ALA A 153 11.54 -2.85 -16.99
C ALA A 153 10.74 -1.54 -16.98
N SER A 154 10.27 -1.09 -15.81
CA SER A 154 9.58 0.20 -15.68
C SER A 154 10.51 1.36 -16.01
N TYR A 155 11.77 1.31 -15.56
CA TYR A 155 12.80 2.29 -15.92
C TYR A 155 13.06 2.33 -17.43
N TYR A 156 13.23 1.18 -18.09
CA TYR A 156 13.43 1.14 -19.54
C TYR A 156 12.21 1.64 -20.33
N LEU A 157 10.99 1.45 -19.79
CA LEU A 157 9.76 1.89 -20.44
C LEU A 157 9.54 3.40 -20.30
N ASP A 158 9.64 3.93 -19.09
CA ASP A 158 9.51 5.36 -18.80
C ASP A 158 10.30 5.75 -17.54
N PRO A 159 11.56 6.23 -17.72
CA PRO A 159 12.39 6.65 -16.59
C PRO A 159 11.76 7.75 -15.74
N LYS A 160 11.03 8.69 -16.36
CA LYS A 160 10.47 9.86 -15.64
C LYS A 160 9.40 9.42 -14.66
N LYS A 161 8.61 8.41 -15.04
CA LYS A 161 7.59 7.84 -14.16
C LYS A 161 8.16 6.82 -13.17
N ALA A 162 9.21 6.09 -13.56
CA ALA A 162 9.76 5.02 -12.74
C ALA A 162 10.65 5.52 -11.60
N LEU A 163 11.49 6.53 -11.86
CA LEU A 163 12.51 7.01 -10.92
C LEU A 163 11.98 7.34 -9.52
N PRO A 164 10.89 8.10 -9.33
CA PRO A 164 10.40 8.41 -7.99
C PRO A 164 10.03 7.17 -7.17
N THR A 165 9.42 6.16 -7.82
CA THR A 165 9.07 4.90 -7.17
C THR A 165 10.32 4.06 -6.88
N LEU A 166 11.29 4.04 -7.80
CA LEU A 166 12.57 3.34 -7.60
C LEU A 166 13.37 3.92 -6.44
N GLU A 167 13.49 5.25 -6.37
CA GLU A 167 14.15 5.95 -5.28
C GLU A 167 13.50 5.61 -3.95
N LYS A 168 12.16 5.66 -3.88
CA LYS A 168 11.41 5.22 -2.70
C LYS A 168 11.73 3.77 -2.34
N ASN A 169 11.67 2.84 -3.29
CA ASN A 169 11.92 1.42 -3.03
C ASN A 169 13.35 1.16 -2.51
N VAL A 170 14.34 1.89 -3.04
CA VAL A 170 15.73 1.83 -2.56
C VAL A 170 15.84 2.32 -1.12
N GLU A 171 15.18 3.44 -0.77
CA GLU A 171 15.19 3.93 0.61
C GLU A 171 14.51 2.96 1.57
N LEU A 172 13.36 2.39 1.19
CA LEU A 172 12.69 1.35 1.98
C LEU A 172 13.59 0.12 2.17
N ALA A 173 14.29 -0.32 1.12
CA ALA A 173 15.22 -1.43 1.19
C ALA A 173 16.40 -1.15 2.14
N LYS A 174 16.93 0.07 2.14
CA LYS A 174 17.98 0.49 3.09
C LYS A 174 17.49 0.42 4.53
N LEU A 175 16.30 0.95 4.83
CA LEU A 175 15.70 0.90 6.18
C LEU A 175 15.52 -0.55 6.65
N ASN A 176 14.98 -1.39 5.78
CA ASN A 176 14.81 -2.83 6.02
C ASN A 176 16.15 -3.56 6.21
N ALA A 177 17.19 -3.19 5.45
CA ALA A 177 18.51 -3.78 5.58
C ALA A 177 19.12 -3.51 6.98
N GLU A 178 18.91 -2.31 7.52
CA GLU A 178 19.34 -1.97 8.88
C GLU A 178 18.54 -2.73 9.95
N ARG A 179 17.21 -2.88 9.75
CA ARG A 179 16.37 -3.72 10.63
C ARG A 179 16.84 -5.17 10.65
N ASN A 180 17.09 -5.74 9.47
CA ASN A 180 17.56 -7.11 9.33
C ASN A 180 18.99 -7.29 9.90
N ARG A 181 19.87 -6.28 9.77
CA ARG A 181 21.21 -6.30 10.38
C ARG A 181 21.15 -6.36 11.91
N ALA A 182 20.12 -5.77 12.52
CA ALA A 182 19.85 -5.86 13.95
C ALA A 182 19.18 -7.18 14.39
N GLY A 183 18.97 -8.13 13.46
CA GLY A 183 18.39 -9.44 13.76
C GLY A 183 16.86 -9.45 13.89
N LEU A 184 16.18 -8.36 13.51
CA LEU A 184 14.73 -8.19 13.66
C LEU A 184 13.92 -8.60 12.41
N GLY A 185 14.58 -9.16 11.39
CA GLY A 185 13.97 -9.50 10.11
C GLY A 185 13.53 -8.29 9.27
N TYR A 186 12.75 -8.55 8.22
CA TYR A 186 12.20 -7.54 7.31
C TYR A 186 10.77 -7.15 7.71
N ASP A 187 10.41 -5.89 7.48
CA ASP A 187 9.06 -5.37 7.72
C ASP A 187 8.79 -4.15 6.84
N ASP A 188 8.19 -4.40 5.69
CA ASP A 188 7.94 -3.36 4.68
C ASP A 188 6.94 -2.31 5.14
N ALA A 189 6.00 -2.67 6.01
CA ALA A 189 5.01 -1.73 6.53
C ALA A 189 5.70 -0.73 7.46
N TYR A 190 6.54 -1.22 8.37
CA TYR A 190 7.29 -0.36 9.27
C TYR A 190 8.36 0.47 8.55
N ALA A 191 9.03 -0.09 7.54
CA ALA A 191 9.94 0.68 6.70
C ALA A 191 9.24 1.84 5.98
N GLN A 192 7.99 1.64 5.53
CA GLN A 192 7.17 2.72 4.95
C GLN A 192 6.80 3.79 5.97
N GLU A 193 6.52 3.40 7.21
CA GLU A 193 6.26 4.33 8.30
C GLU A 193 7.49 5.20 8.60
N LEU A 194 8.67 4.58 8.77
CA LEU A 194 9.95 5.26 8.97
C LEU A 194 10.28 6.21 7.82
N PHE A 195 10.09 5.77 6.58
CA PHE A 195 10.26 6.62 5.40
C PHE A 195 9.30 7.82 5.43
N GLY A 196 8.03 7.60 5.81
CA GLY A 196 7.04 8.67 5.97
C GLY A 196 7.39 9.67 7.07
N MET A 197 8.08 9.22 8.11
CA MET A 197 8.65 10.06 9.17
C MET A 197 9.94 10.79 8.76
N GLY A 198 10.49 10.50 7.57
CA GLY A 198 11.75 11.09 7.10
C GLY A 198 13.00 10.49 7.76
N VAL A 199 12.89 9.28 8.33
CA VAL A 199 14.02 8.57 8.95
C VAL A 199 15.00 8.13 7.87
N THR A 200 16.28 8.47 8.02
CA THR A 200 17.35 8.05 7.11
C THR A 200 17.88 6.65 7.45
N SER A 201 18.64 6.04 6.54
CA SER A 201 19.32 4.76 6.80
C SER A 201 20.27 4.84 7.99
N GLU A 202 20.98 5.96 8.18
CA GLU A 202 21.89 6.16 9.31
C GLU A 202 21.12 6.25 10.63
N GLN A 203 20.01 6.99 10.67
CA GLN A 203 19.13 7.08 11.83
C GLN A 203 18.49 5.73 12.16
N ALA A 204 18.05 4.99 11.13
CA ALA A 204 17.53 3.64 11.28
C ALA A 204 18.59 2.70 11.87
N ARG A 205 19.84 2.74 11.36
CA ARG A 205 20.96 1.96 11.92
C ARG A 205 21.19 2.26 13.39
N GLU A 206 21.21 3.53 13.78
CA GLU A 206 21.38 3.94 15.18
C GLU A 206 20.24 3.44 16.05
N GLY A 207 18.99 3.67 15.64
CA GLY A 207 17.81 3.21 16.38
C GLY A 207 17.75 1.68 16.50
N TYR A 208 18.02 0.95 15.43
CA TYR A 208 18.03 -0.51 15.46
C TYR A 208 19.17 -1.10 16.29
N ASN A 209 20.33 -0.43 16.36
CA ASN A 209 21.39 -0.83 17.30
C ASN A 209 20.95 -0.67 18.76
N VAL A 210 20.22 0.40 19.08
CA VAL A 210 19.61 0.59 20.42
C VAL A 210 18.62 -0.54 20.70
N ILE A 211 17.74 -0.85 19.76
CA ILE A 211 16.75 -1.92 19.89
C ILE A 211 17.43 -3.27 20.12
N ALA A 212 18.38 -3.66 19.26
CA ALA A 212 19.09 -4.94 19.38
C ALA A 212 19.82 -5.09 20.74
N THR A 213 20.31 -3.99 21.31
CA THR A 213 21.00 -4.00 22.61
C THR A 213 20.03 -4.14 23.77
N GLN A 214 18.87 -3.48 23.70
CA GLN A 214 17.96 -3.35 24.84
C GLN A 214 16.84 -4.40 24.86
N LEU A 215 16.34 -4.79 23.69
CA LEU A 215 15.18 -5.67 23.54
C LEU A 215 15.32 -6.98 24.34
N PRO A 216 16.43 -7.76 24.25
CA PRO A 216 16.53 -9.02 24.99
C PRO A 216 16.41 -8.86 26.51
N THR A 217 16.87 -7.71 27.04
CA THR A 217 16.74 -7.41 28.47
C THR A 217 15.29 -7.14 28.82
N TYR A 218 14.58 -6.33 28.04
CA TYR A 218 13.19 -5.98 28.33
C TYR A 218 12.22 -7.13 28.09
N GLU A 219 12.45 -7.99 27.10
CA GLU A 219 11.69 -9.23 26.91
C GLU A 219 11.81 -10.13 28.15
N ARG A 220 13.04 -10.39 28.62
CA ARG A 220 13.28 -11.16 29.85
C ARG A 220 12.59 -10.53 31.06
N LEU A 221 12.65 -9.21 31.23
CA LEU A 221 11.96 -8.54 32.33
C LEU A 221 10.44 -8.68 32.21
N GLY A 222 9.91 -8.57 30.99
CA GLY A 222 8.50 -8.78 30.67
C GLY A 222 8.02 -10.17 31.07
N GLU A 223 8.76 -11.21 30.68
CA GLU A 223 8.50 -12.60 31.06
C GLU A 223 8.44 -12.80 32.58
N ILE A 224 9.42 -12.28 33.33
CA ILE A 224 9.48 -12.42 34.79
C ILE A 224 8.33 -11.63 35.47
N SER A 225 7.91 -10.51 34.87
CA SER A 225 6.88 -9.62 35.41
C SER A 225 5.46 -9.90 34.93
N GLY A 226 5.28 -10.81 33.98
CA GLY A 226 3.98 -11.04 33.34
C GLY A 226 3.46 -9.81 32.59
N ILE A 227 4.36 -9.00 32.03
CA ILE A 227 4.03 -7.80 31.25
C ILE A 227 4.56 -8.02 29.84
N GLU A 228 3.68 -7.92 28.84
CA GLU A 228 4.07 -8.02 27.43
C GLU A 228 4.88 -6.79 27.02
N PHE A 229 6.05 -7.03 26.43
CA PHE A 229 6.91 -6.00 25.85
C PHE A 229 7.77 -6.65 24.76
N GLY A 230 7.64 -6.19 23.53
CA GLY A 230 8.28 -6.82 22.37
C GLY A 230 8.89 -5.82 21.38
N VAL A 231 9.17 -6.33 20.17
CA VAL A 231 9.78 -5.58 19.07
C VAL A 231 8.99 -4.31 18.72
N GLU A 232 7.67 -4.41 18.64
CA GLU A 232 6.80 -3.29 18.27
C GLU A 232 6.83 -2.15 19.31
N ASP A 233 6.82 -2.50 20.60
CA ASP A 233 6.88 -1.52 21.69
C ASP A 233 8.18 -0.70 21.63
N ILE A 234 9.32 -1.39 21.60
CA ILE A 234 10.62 -0.71 21.60
C ILE A 234 10.86 0.06 20.30
N GLN A 235 10.35 -0.43 19.16
CA GLN A 235 10.38 0.30 17.89
C GLN A 235 9.59 1.61 17.98
N SER A 236 8.36 1.53 18.51
CA SER A 236 7.51 2.72 18.69
C SER A 236 8.10 3.71 19.69
N GLU A 237 8.87 3.25 20.68
CA GLU A 237 9.61 4.11 21.60
C GLU A 237 10.80 4.79 20.91
N VAL A 238 11.63 4.03 20.21
CA VAL A 238 12.89 4.52 19.61
C VAL A 238 12.66 5.46 18.43
N PHE A 239 11.70 5.15 17.55
CA PHE A 239 11.45 5.94 16.34
C PHE A 239 10.21 6.83 16.42
N GLY A 240 9.17 6.41 17.17
CA GLY A 240 7.88 7.10 17.24
C GLY A 240 7.64 7.92 18.51
N GLY A 241 8.51 7.81 19.52
CA GLY A 241 8.33 8.49 20.82
C GLY A 241 7.06 8.06 21.57
N ASN A 242 6.61 6.81 21.38
CA ASN A 242 5.37 6.30 21.99
C ASN A 242 5.44 6.34 23.53
N ALA A 243 4.61 7.18 24.13
CA ALA A 243 4.56 7.39 25.57
C ALA A 243 4.06 6.16 26.34
N GLU A 244 3.25 5.30 25.72
CA GLU A 244 2.76 4.06 26.32
C GLU A 244 3.86 3.01 26.43
N ALA A 245 4.55 2.71 25.33
CA ALA A 245 5.73 1.84 25.33
C ALA A 245 6.78 2.32 26.34
N THR A 246 7.04 3.63 26.37
CA THR A 246 7.94 4.27 27.35
C THR A 246 7.50 4.00 28.80
N ARG A 247 6.19 4.08 29.10
CA ARG A 247 5.65 3.79 30.44
C ARG A 247 5.81 2.32 30.80
N THR A 248 5.53 1.41 29.88
CA THR A 248 5.68 -0.04 30.09
C THR A 248 7.14 -0.38 30.38
N ARG A 249 8.08 0.16 29.59
CA ARG A 249 9.53 0.04 29.79
C ARG A 249 9.98 0.59 31.15
N ASN A 250 9.47 1.75 31.57
CA ASN A 250 9.74 2.34 32.88
C ASN A 250 9.18 1.50 34.06
N LYS A 251 8.02 0.87 33.87
CA LYS A 251 7.41 -0.05 34.85
C LYS A 251 8.28 -1.29 35.02
N LEU A 252 8.72 -1.90 33.92
CA LEU A 252 9.66 -3.04 33.93
C LEU A 252 10.96 -2.70 34.66
N ALA A 253 11.59 -1.58 34.30
CA ALA A 253 12.82 -1.12 34.95
C ALA A 253 12.64 -0.84 36.45
N SER A 254 11.46 -0.36 36.86
CA SER A 254 11.15 -0.08 38.27
C SER A 254 10.92 -1.36 39.07
N GLN A 255 10.26 -2.36 38.49
CA GLN A 255 10.09 -3.68 39.11
C GLN A 255 11.43 -4.41 39.27
N GLU A 256 12.33 -4.29 38.30
CA GLU A 256 13.66 -4.88 38.39
C GLU A 256 14.48 -4.27 39.54
N ARG A 257 14.48 -2.93 39.67
CA ARG A 257 15.10 -2.25 40.82
C ARG A 257 14.52 -2.69 42.16
N ALA A 258 13.22 -2.94 42.23
CA ALA A 258 12.57 -3.42 43.44
C ALA A 258 13.00 -4.85 43.81
N ARG A 259 13.08 -5.75 42.82
CA ARG A 259 13.58 -7.13 43.00
C ARG A 259 15.03 -7.17 43.46
N GLY A 260 15.90 -6.37 42.83
CA GLY A 260 17.32 -6.28 43.20
C GLY A 260 17.54 -5.79 44.64
N ARG A 261 16.70 -4.85 45.12
CA ARG A 261 16.75 -4.39 46.52
C ARG A 261 16.22 -5.43 47.52
N GLY A 262 15.22 -6.22 47.13
CA GLY A 262 14.70 -7.31 47.96
C GLY A 262 15.69 -8.45 48.19
N ALA A 263 16.54 -8.75 47.19
CA ALA A 263 17.57 -9.79 47.28
C ALA A 263 18.79 -9.37 48.14
N ALA A 264 19.14 -8.08 48.18
CA ALA A 264 20.24 -7.57 48.99
C ALA A 264 19.90 -7.48 50.50
N GLY A 265 18.62 -7.47 50.87
CA GLY A 265 18.16 -7.36 52.26
C GLY A 265 18.18 -8.68 53.06
N THR A 266 18.27 -9.84 52.39
CA THR A 266 18.16 -11.16 53.03
C THR A 266 19.52 -11.85 53.28
N GLY A 267 20.63 -11.31 52.78
CA GLY A 267 21.96 -11.94 52.84
C GLY A 267 22.90 -11.50 53.98
N SER A 268 22.63 -10.39 54.67
CA SER A 268 23.57 -9.83 55.67
C SER A 268 23.22 -10.14 57.14
N GLY A 269 22.15 -10.89 57.41
CA GLY A 269 21.59 -11.05 58.76
C GLY A 269 21.94 -12.33 59.53
N THR A 270 22.60 -13.32 58.95
CA THR A 270 22.66 -14.68 59.55
C THR A 270 24.04 -15.25 59.87
N LEU A 271 25.14 -14.49 59.74
CA LEU A 271 26.49 -14.99 60.12
C LEU A 271 26.99 -14.55 61.51
N THR A 272 26.12 -14.07 62.41
CA THR A 272 26.55 -13.71 63.78
C THR A 272 25.64 -14.34 64.86
N ARG A 273 25.74 -15.67 65.01
CA ARG A 273 25.41 -16.49 66.20
C ARG A 273 25.68 -17.93 65.75
N ASP A 274 26.81 -18.55 66.05
CA ASP A 274 27.23 -18.89 67.41
C ASP A 274 28.74 -19.14 67.45
N ARG A 275 29.46 -18.31 68.21
CA ARG A 275 30.73 -18.70 68.84
C ARG A 275 30.65 -18.27 70.29
N ARG A 276 30.05 -19.11 71.12
CA ARG A 276 30.25 -19.09 72.56
C ARG A 276 31.18 -20.25 72.94
N PHE A 277 32.38 -19.90 73.37
CA PHE A 277 33.22 -20.71 74.23
C PHE A 277 32.73 -20.53 75.67
N ASN A 278 32.25 -21.61 76.27
CA ASN A 278 32.64 -22.16 77.58
C ASN A 278 31.69 -23.28 77.97
#